data_AF-A0A0F0HNP6-F1
#
_entry.id   AF-A0A0F0HNP6-F1
#
_cell.length_a   1.000
_cell.length_b   1.000
_cell.length_c   1.000
_cell.angle_alpha   90.00
_cell.angle_beta   90.00
_cell.angle_gamma   90.00
#
_symmetry.space_group_name_H-M   'P 1'
#
loop_
_entity.id
_entity.type
_entity.pdbx_description
1 polymer ?
#
loop_
_entity_poly.entity_id
_entity_poly.type
_entity_poly.pdbx_seq_one_letter_code
_entity_poly.pdbx_strand_id
1 'polypeptide(L)' 'MAGERDLQKLLSGMRPTLNPGRYVYCTLPARVPAGLRPVVTVSEPEGPTVVVPQEEADALGLRYEFVAAW' A
#
# COMPACT_ATOMS: atom_id res chain seq x y z
N MET A 1 12.80 -27.20 16.02
CA MET A 1 13.52 -25.91 15.94
C MET A 1 12.65 -24.85 16.60
N ALA A 2 13.13 -24.19 17.65
CA ALA A 2 12.43 -23.03 18.22
C ALA A 2 12.85 -21.78 17.43
N GLY A 3 11.90 -21.00 16.93
CA GLY A 3 12.18 -19.73 16.28
C GLY A 3 12.75 -18.70 17.26
N GLU A 4 13.48 -17.71 16.74
CA GLU A 4 13.93 -16.56 17.52
C GLU A 4 12.72 -15.76 18.05
N ARG A 5 12.76 -15.37 19.33
CA ARG A 5 11.70 -14.65 20.04
C ARG A 5 12.18 -13.34 20.65
N ASP A 6 13.49 -13.09 20.66
CA ASP A 6 14.08 -11.83 21.09
C ASP A 6 13.81 -10.75 20.03
N LEU A 7 12.96 -9.78 20.39
CA LEU A 7 12.59 -8.69 19.50
C LEU A 7 13.81 -7.85 19.06
N GLN A 8 14.78 -7.58 19.94
CA GLN A 8 15.94 -6.77 19.58
C GLN A 8 16.79 -7.47 18.50
N LYS A 9 16.95 -8.79 18.61
CA LYS A 9 17.63 -9.58 17.58
C LYS A 9 16.87 -9.60 16.26
N LEU A 10 15.54 -9.77 16.30
CA LEU A 10 14.71 -9.73 15.09
C LEU A 10 14.80 -8.37 14.39
N LEU A 11 14.69 -7.27 15.15
CA LEU A 11 14.74 -5.91 14.60
C LEU A 11 16.13 -5.58 14.03
N SER A 12 17.22 -5.91 14.74
CA SER A 12 18.60 -5.64 14.27
C SER A 12 18.98 -6.44 13.02
N GLY A 13 18.30 -7.57 12.76
CA GLY A 13 18.46 -8.37 11.56
C GLY A 13 17.71 -7.86 10.33
N MET A 14 16.83 -6.85 10.46
CA MET A 14 16.05 -6.35 9.33
C MET A 14 16.94 -5.71 8.26
N ARG A 15 16.63 -5.99 6.99
CA ARG A 15 17.26 -5.37 5.82
C ARG A 15 16.17 -4.77 4.93
N PRO A 16 15.57 -3.63 5.32
CA PRO A 16 14.52 -3.00 4.54
C PRO A 16 15.09 -2.54 3.18
N THR A 17 14.26 -2.64 2.14
CA THR A 17 14.56 -2.13 0.80
C THR A 17 13.43 -1.20 0.42
N LEU A 18 13.77 0.02 0.02
CA LEU A 18 12.81 0.99 -0.49
C LEU A 18 12.44 0.63 -1.92
N ASN A 19 11.15 0.42 -2.19
CA ASN A 19 10.67 0.26 -3.55
C ASN A 19 10.67 1.61 -4.26
N PRO A 20 11.02 1.64 -5.56
CA PRO A 20 10.95 2.86 -6.33
C PRO A 20 9.50 3.31 -6.53
N GLY A 21 9.32 4.62 -6.64
CA GLY A 21 8.05 5.24 -6.99
C GLY A 21 7.36 5.94 -5.82
N ARG A 22 6.22 6.55 -6.14
CA ARG A 22 5.35 7.26 -5.19
C ARG A 22 4.00 6.59 -5.23
N TYR A 23 3.46 6.31 -4.06
CA TYR A 23 2.21 5.59 -3.92
C TYR A 23 1.21 6.43 -3.14
N VAL A 24 -0.06 6.28 -3.46
CA VAL A 24 -1.15 6.99 -2.79
C VAL A 24 -2.21 6.01 -2.32
N TYR A 25 -2.90 6.40 -1.26
CA TYR A 25 -4.00 5.65 -0.68
C TYR A 25 -5.30 6.29 -1.14
N CYS A 26 -6.15 5.50 -1.79
CA CYS A 26 -7.44 5.95 -2.30
C CYS A 26 -8.54 5.03 -1.76
N THR A 27 -9.61 5.61 -1.21
CA THR A 27 -10.84 4.89 -0.91
C THR A 27 -11.75 4.95 -2.13
N LEU A 28 -12.21 3.78 -2.59
CA LEU A 28 -13.09 3.67 -3.75
C LEU A 28 -14.54 3.44 -3.29
N PRO A 29 -15.55 3.91 -4.05
CA PRO A 29 -16.94 3.86 -3.61
C PRO A 29 -17.59 2.48 -3.62
N ALA A 30 -16.99 1.47 -4.28
CA ALA A 30 -17.59 0.13 -4.36
C ALA A 30 -16.57 -0.99 -4.54
N ARG A 31 -15.90 -1.03 -5.70
CA ARG A 31 -14.93 -2.08 -6.04
C ARG A 31 -13.73 -1.50 -6.76
N VAL A 32 -12.61 -2.21 -6.70
CA VAL A 32 -11.45 -1.97 -7.55
C VAL A 32 -11.87 -2.10 -9.03
N PRO A 33 -11.74 -1.04 -9.85
CA PRO A 33 -12.07 -1.10 -11.27
C PRO A 33 -11.23 -2.14 -12.02
N ALA A 34 -11.80 -2.74 -13.06
CA ALA A 34 -11.04 -3.61 -13.95
C ALA A 34 -9.95 -2.79 -14.64
N GLY A 35 -8.70 -3.24 -14.53
CA GLY A 35 -7.53 -2.56 -15.10
C GLY A 35 -6.67 -1.83 -14.07
N LEU A 36 -7.21 -1.46 -12.91
CA LEU A 36 -6.42 -0.94 -11.79
C LEU A 36 -5.58 -2.07 -11.21
N ARG A 37 -4.29 -1.84 -10.97
CA ARG A 37 -3.38 -2.85 -10.39
C ARG A 37 -2.79 -2.38 -9.05
N PRO A 38 -3.59 -2.35 -7.97
CA PRO A 38 -3.09 -1.96 -6.66
C PRO A 38 -2.01 -2.93 -6.15
N VAL A 39 -1.01 -2.38 -5.47
CA VAL A 39 -0.02 -3.17 -4.71
C VAL A 39 -0.60 -3.63 -3.36
N VAL A 40 -1.65 -2.96 -2.88
CA VAL A 40 -2.43 -3.32 -1.70
C VAL A 40 -3.92 -3.08 -1.98
N THR A 41 -4.77 -3.95 -1.44
CA THR A 41 -6.22 -3.74 -1.36
C THR A 41 -6.72 -4.17 0.01
N VAL A 42 -7.49 -3.31 0.66
CA VAL A 42 -8.17 -3.58 1.92
C VAL A 42 -9.66 -3.42 1.70
N SER A 43 -10.45 -4.42 2.10
CA SER A 43 -11.91 -4.35 2.05
C SER A 43 -12.44 -3.72 3.33
N GLU A 44 -13.04 -2.54 3.24
CA GLU A 44 -13.60 -1.79 4.37
C GLU A 44 -15.10 -1.49 4.15
N PRO A 45 -15.89 -1.24 5.21
CA PRO A 45 -17.32 -0.97 5.10
C PRO A 45 -17.68 0.23 4.21
N GLU A 46 -16.85 1.27 4.21
CA GLU A 46 -16.97 2.48 3.38
C GLU A 46 -16.59 2.26 1.91
N GLY A 47 -15.99 1.12 1.59
CA GLY A 47 -15.46 0.77 0.28
C GLY A 47 -13.99 0.34 0.34
N PRO A 48 -13.43 -0.22 -0.74
CA PRO A 48 -12.06 -0.73 -0.70
C PRO A 48 -11.04 0.41 -0.71
N THR A 49 -10.07 0.33 0.20
CA THR A 49 -8.84 1.12 0.16
C THR A 49 -7.83 0.45 -0.75
N VAL A 50 -7.28 1.19 -1.71
CA VAL A 50 -6.24 0.73 -2.63
C VAL A 50 -4.97 1.56 -2.47
N VAL A 51 -3.82 0.90 -2.61
CA VAL A 51 -2.52 1.58 -2.76
C VAL A 51 -2.05 1.40 -4.19
N VAL A 52 -1.90 2.50 -4.91
CA VAL A 52 -1.56 2.54 -6.34
C VAL A 52 -0.44 3.55 -6.60
N PRO A 53 0.31 3.44 -7.72
CA PRO A 53 1.19 4.50 -8.16
C PRO A 53 0.45 5.84 -8.27
N GLN A 54 1.09 6.92 -7.83
CA GLN A 54 0.49 8.26 -7.85
C GLN A 54 0.00 8.63 -9.26
N GLU A 55 0.81 8.36 -10.28
CA GLU A 55 0.49 8.65 -11.69
C GLU A 55 -0.79 7.96 -12.19
N GLU A 56 -1.08 6.74 -11.71
CA GLU A 56 -2.30 6.02 -12.04
C GLU A 56 -3.51 6.64 -11.34
N ALA A 57 -3.36 7.05 -10.07
CA ALA A 57 -4.39 7.78 -9.35
C ALA A 57 -4.70 9.14 -10.00
N ASP A 58 -3.66 9.87 -10.40
CA ASP A 58 -3.79 11.17 -11.08
C ASP A 58 -4.50 11.02 -12.43
N ALA A 59 -4.12 10.02 -13.23
CA ALA A 59 -4.75 9.74 -14.52
C ALA A 59 -6.24 9.36 -14.39
N LEU A 60 -6.63 8.73 -13.29
CA LEU A 60 -8.00 8.33 -13.00
C LEU A 60 -8.78 9.37 -12.17
N GLY A 61 -8.15 10.48 -11.78
CA GLY A 61 -8.76 11.53 -10.95
C GLY A 61 -9.15 11.04 -9.55
N LEU A 62 -8.44 10.05 -9.00
CA LEU A 62 -8.70 9.54 -7.65
C LEU A 62 -8.24 10.56 -6.61
N ARG A 63 -9.05 10.72 -5.55
CA ARG A 63 -8.71 11.59 -4.43
C ARG A 63 -7.80 10.85 -3.44
N TYR A 64 -6.77 11.54 -2.99
CA TYR A 64 -5.86 11.12 -1.93
C TYR A 64 -5.32 12.36 -1.21
N GLU A 65 -4.90 12.20 0.05
CA GLU A 65 -4.44 13.31 0.90
C GLU A 65 -2.93 13.27 1.16
N PHE A 66 -2.29 12.14 0.91
CA PHE A 66 -0.89 11.89 1.25
C PHE A 66 -0.20 11.06 0.17
N VAL A 67 1.07 11.39 -0.08
CA VAL A 67 1.93 10.63 -0.99
C VAL A 67 2.99 9.89 -0.18
N ALA A 68 2.96 8.57 -0.26
CA ALA A 68 3.83 7.64 0.44
C ALA A 68 4.98 7.14 -0.45
N ALA A 69 6.04 6.67 0.20
CA ALA A 69 7.02 5.76 -0.40
C ALA A 69 6.95 4.44 0.38
N TRP A 70 7.11 3.31 -0.31
CA TRP A 70 6.97 1.97 0.25
C TRP A 70 8.29 1.21 0.15
#